data_AF-A0A2V3I2U4-F1
#
_entry.id   AF-A0A2V3I2U4-F1
#
_cell.length_a   1.000
_cell.length_b   1.000
_cell.length_c   1.000
_cell.angle_alpha   90.00
_cell.angle_beta   90.00
_cell.angle_gamma   90.00
#
_symmetry.space_group_name_H-M   'P 1'
#
loop_
_entity.id
_entity.type
_entity.pdbx_description
1 polymer ?
#
loop_
_entity_poly.entity_id
_entity_poly.type
_entity_poly.pdbx_seq_one_letter_code
_entity_poly.pdbx_strand_id
1 'polypeptide(L)'
;MTKDSISWIIVNNSLKLTTKNLIRGNKFYNEKIIFSNDQEYRVWKPYKSKLAAAILNGLEILPIIEKSRVLYLGTSEVITPSHISDIIGTEGVVYVVEHSQENAKELIEKLVPNR
;
A
#
# COMPACT_ATOMS: atom_id res chain seq x y z
N MET A 1 2.06 -7.50 -18.11
CA MET A 1 2.39 -7.28 -16.69
C MET A 1 2.89 -5.86 -16.54
N THR A 2 2.11 -4.97 -15.92
CA THR A 2 2.56 -3.62 -15.55
C THR A 2 3.72 -3.79 -14.57
N LYS A 3 4.93 -3.47 -15.04
CA LYS A 3 6.20 -3.86 -14.41
C LYS A 3 6.58 -2.99 -13.21
N ASP A 4 5.77 -1.98 -12.89
CA ASP A 4 6.25 -0.79 -12.15
C ASP A 4 5.55 -0.52 -10.80
N SER A 5 4.48 -1.23 -10.45
CA SER A 5 3.65 -0.86 -9.30
C SER A 5 4.14 -1.47 -7.96
N ILE A 6 4.76 -2.65 -8.01
CA ILE A 6 5.42 -3.34 -6.89
C ILE A 6 6.89 -3.52 -7.24
N SER A 7 7.79 -3.23 -6.29
CA SER A 7 9.24 -3.31 -6.50
C SER A 7 9.95 -3.96 -5.32
N TRP A 8 11.14 -4.50 -5.60
CA TRP A 8 12.05 -5.02 -4.59
C TRP A 8 13.30 -4.15 -4.55
N ILE A 9 13.52 -3.44 -3.44
CA ILE A 9 14.62 -2.49 -3.30
C ILE A 9 15.55 -2.96 -2.18
N ILE A 10 16.86 -2.97 -2.44
CA ILE A 10 17.87 -3.28 -1.44
C ILE A 10 18.07 -2.06 -0.54
N VAL A 11 17.89 -2.26 0.77
CA VAL A 11 18.10 -1.25 1.79
C VAL A 11 18.95 -1.87 2.89
N ASN A 12 20.12 -1.28 3.17
CA ASN A 12 21.06 -1.78 4.17
C ASN A 12 21.34 -3.29 4.00
N ASN A 13 21.68 -3.71 2.77
CA ASN A 13 21.93 -5.11 2.39
C ASN A 13 20.76 -6.07 2.57
N SER A 14 19.53 -5.58 2.73
CA SER A 14 18.32 -6.40 2.85
C SER A 14 17.30 -6.01 1.77
N LEU A 15 16.79 -7.00 1.04
CA LEU A 15 15.73 -6.79 0.05
C LEU A 15 14.41 -6.46 0.75
N LYS A 16 13.73 -5.40 0.27
CA LYS A 16 12.45 -4.94 0.82
C LYS A 16 11.40 -4.88 -0.26
N LEU A 17 10.21 -5.38 0.05
CA LEU A 17 9.01 -5.19 -0.77
C LEU A 17 8.57 -3.72 -0.66
N THR A 18 8.31 -3.09 -1.79
CA THR A 18 7.92 -1.68 -1.86
C THR A 18 6.80 -1.45 -2.86
N THR A 19 6.07 -0.36 -2.66
CA THR A 19 5.15 0.21 -3.66
C THR A 19 5.60 1.63 -3.98
N LYS A 20 5.33 2.07 -5.22
CA LYS A 20 5.60 3.45 -5.64
C LYS A 20 4.64 4.39 -4.91
N ASN A 21 5.17 5.36 -4.16
CA ASN A 21 4.32 6.25 -3.37
C ASN A 21 3.46 7.11 -4.30
N LEU A 22 2.13 6.96 -4.21
CA LEU A 22 1.21 7.74 -5.03
C LEU A 22 1.23 9.23 -4.68
N ILE A 23 1.44 9.56 -3.40
CA ILE A 23 1.49 10.93 -2.89
C ILE A 23 2.84 11.13 -2.21
N ARG A 24 3.76 11.80 -2.91
CA ARG A 24 5.13 12.06 -2.44
C ARG A 24 5.13 12.74 -1.06
N GLY A 25 5.99 12.26 -0.17
CA GLY A 25 6.14 12.74 1.20
C GLY A 25 5.09 12.19 2.17
N ASN A 26 3.99 11.60 1.67
CA ASN A 26 2.94 11.07 2.53
C ASN A 26 3.33 9.70 3.11
N LYS A 27 2.96 9.48 4.38
CA LYS A 27 3.10 8.22 5.10
C LYS A 27 1.82 7.95 5.86
N PHE A 28 1.38 6.71 5.88
CA PHE A 28 0.16 6.32 6.61
C PHE A 28 0.47 5.73 7.98
N TYR A 29 1.72 5.34 8.21
CA TYR A 29 2.24 4.89 9.47
C TYR A 29 3.73 5.29 9.58
N ASN A 30 4.51 4.55 10.36
CA ASN A 30 5.96 4.74 10.43
C ASN A 30 6.70 3.83 9.43
N GLU A 31 6.27 3.84 8.15
CA GLU A 31 7.01 3.20 7.07
C GLU A 31 8.30 3.94 6.72
N LYS A 32 9.28 3.17 6.25
CA LYS A 32 10.48 3.74 5.65
C LYS A 32 10.16 4.16 4.22
N ILE A 33 10.52 5.40 3.87
CA ILE A 33 10.52 5.89 2.50
C ILE A 33 11.91 5.68 1.89
N ILE A 34 11.95 5.31 0.61
CA ILE A 34 13.16 5.12 -0.16
C ILE A 34 13.04 5.95 -1.45
N PHE A 35 14.12 6.65 -1.80
CA PHE A 35 14.23 7.33 -3.08
C PHE A 35 15.08 6.50 -4.04
N SER A 36 14.58 6.27 -5.24
CA SER A 36 15.30 5.57 -6.31
C SER A 36 14.81 6.06 -7.67
N ASN A 37 15.73 6.40 -8.56
CA ASN A 37 15.43 6.90 -9.92
C ASN A 37 14.40 8.04 -9.94
N ASP A 38 14.58 9.05 -9.08
CA ASP A 38 13.68 10.20 -8.89
C ASP A 38 12.24 9.86 -8.47
N GLN A 39 11.97 8.60 -8.14
CA GLN A 39 10.70 8.14 -7.59
C GLN A 39 10.82 7.86 -6.10
N GLU A 40 9.69 8.03 -5.41
CA GLU A 40 9.57 7.74 -3.99
C GLU A 40 8.83 6.41 -3.80
N TYR A 41 9.34 5.55 -2.93
CA TYR A 41 8.79 4.24 -2.63
C TYR A 41 8.53 4.08 -1.14
N ARG A 42 7.44 3.40 -0.80
CA ARG A 42 7.10 3.04 0.59
C ARG A 42 7.42 1.58 0.84
N VAL A 43 8.15 1.30 1.92
CA VAL A 43 8.42 -0.09 2.35
C VAL A 43 7.14 -0.71 2.87
N TRP A 44 6.75 -1.85 2.28
CA TRP A 44 5.59 -2.61 2.71
C TRP A 44 6.01 -3.76 3.62
N LYS A 45 5.67 -3.65 4.91
CA LYS A 45 6.11 -4.60 5.94
C LYS A 45 5.25 -5.89 5.94
N PRO A 46 5.81 -7.07 5.64
CA PRO A 46 5.04 -8.32 5.55
C PRO A 46 4.31 -8.71 6.84
N TYR A 47 4.92 -8.47 8.02
CA TYR A 47 4.32 -8.79 9.31
C TYR A 47 3.12 -7.89 9.70
N LYS A 48 2.84 -6.83 8.92
CA LYS A 48 1.70 -5.92 9.09
C LYS A 48 0.63 -6.09 8.01
N SER A 49 0.86 -6.94 7.00
CA SER A 49 -0.05 -7.12 5.88
C SER A 49 -0.02 -8.55 5.36
N LYS A 50 -1.15 -9.25 5.45
CA LYS A 50 -1.32 -10.60 4.91
C LYS A 50 -1.02 -10.65 3.41
N LEU A 51 -1.39 -9.60 2.66
CA LEU A 51 -1.12 -9.51 1.23
C LEU A 51 0.39 -9.38 0.95
N ALA A 52 1.09 -8.50 1.67
CA ALA A 52 2.55 -8.41 1.56
C ALA A 52 3.26 -9.73 1.94
N ALA A 53 2.78 -10.40 2.99
CA ALA A 53 3.30 -11.71 3.38
C ALA A 53 3.05 -12.77 2.29
N ALA A 54 1.88 -12.77 1.66
CA ALA A 54 1.58 -13.67 0.54
C ALA A 54 2.51 -13.41 -0.66
N ILE A 55 2.73 -12.14 -1.01
CA ILE A 55 3.68 -11.75 -2.08
C ILE A 55 5.09 -12.23 -1.74
N LEU A 56 5.55 -12.01 -0.49
CA LEU A 56 6.87 -12.48 -0.04
C LEU A 56 6.99 -14.01 -0.09
N ASN A 57 5.91 -14.73 0.20
CA ASN A 57 5.86 -16.19 0.18
C ASN A 57 5.62 -16.80 -1.21
N GLY A 58 5.70 -16.00 -2.28
CA GLY A 58 5.64 -16.49 -3.65
C GLY A 58 4.24 -16.54 -4.27
N LEU A 59 3.33 -15.65 -3.87
CA LEU A 59 2.07 -15.45 -4.61
C LEU A 59 2.38 -15.13 -6.08
N GLU A 60 2.06 -16.06 -6.97
CA GLU A 60 2.43 -15.97 -8.40
C GLU A 60 1.55 -14.97 -9.17
N ILE A 61 0.26 -14.91 -8.84
CA ILE A 61 -0.72 -14.09 -9.55
C ILE A 61 -1.37 -13.13 -8.56
N LEU A 62 -1.09 -11.84 -8.73
CA LEU A 62 -1.78 -10.76 -8.04
C LEU A 62 -2.74 -10.07 -9.04
N PRO A 63 -4.06 -10.20 -8.89
CA PRO A 63 -5.03 -9.58 -9.81
C PRO A 63 -5.25 -8.07 -9.55
N ILE A 64 -4.52 -7.49 -8.61
CA ILE A 64 -4.56 -6.06 -8.29
C ILE A 64 -3.50 -5.37 -9.14
N ILE A 65 -3.95 -4.66 -10.17
CA ILE A 65 -3.11 -3.95 -11.14
C ILE A 65 -3.54 -2.49 -11.27
N GLU A 66 -2.78 -1.67 -11.99
CA GLU A 66 -3.14 -0.29 -12.32
C GLU A 66 -4.59 -0.18 -12.83
N LYS A 67 -5.27 0.90 -12.45
CA LYS A 67 -6.66 1.24 -12.80
C LYS A 67 -7.72 0.26 -12.26
N SER A 68 -7.33 -0.71 -11.44
CA SER A 68 -8.27 -1.65 -10.83
C SER A 68 -9.24 -0.96 -9.88
N ARG A 69 -10.45 -1.50 -9.79
CA ARG A 69 -11.44 -1.14 -8.76
C ARG A 69 -11.49 -2.27 -7.73
N VAL A 70 -11.02 -2.00 -6.52
CA VAL A 70 -10.81 -3.00 -5.47
C VAL A 70 -11.81 -2.77 -4.34
N LEU A 71 -12.53 -3.81 -3.93
CA LEU A 71 -13.32 -3.82 -2.70
C LEU A 71 -12.52 -4.52 -1.60
N TYR A 72 -12.15 -3.77 -0.57
CA TYR A 72 -11.42 -4.25 0.59
C TYR A 72 -12.36 -4.37 1.80
N LEU A 73 -12.57 -5.58 2.29
CA LEU A 73 -13.52 -5.87 3.37
C LEU A 73 -12.80 -6.07 4.70
N GLY A 74 -13.18 -5.30 5.72
CA GLY A 74 -12.74 -5.45 7.11
C GLY A 74 -11.31 -4.98 7.35
N THR A 75 -11.14 -3.77 7.87
CA THR A 75 -9.84 -3.28 8.33
C THR A 75 -9.94 -2.17 9.37
N SER A 76 -9.15 -2.32 10.43
CA SER A 76 -8.88 -1.27 11.41
C SER A 76 -7.65 -0.43 11.09
N GLU A 77 -6.88 -0.78 10.04
CA GLU A 77 -5.61 -0.13 9.72
C GLU A 77 -5.49 0.24 8.23
N VAL A 78 -4.99 1.44 7.96
CA VAL A 78 -4.79 1.97 6.59
C VAL A 78 -3.59 1.36 5.85
N ILE A 79 -2.84 0.44 6.45
CA ILE A 79 -1.58 -0.08 5.91
C ILE A 79 -1.80 -0.74 4.55
N THR A 80 -2.54 -1.85 4.50
CA THR A 80 -2.74 -2.64 3.27
C THR A 80 -3.52 -1.85 2.20
N PRO A 81 -4.64 -1.17 2.52
CA PRO A 81 -5.37 -0.38 1.54
C PRO A 81 -4.52 0.74 0.93
N SER A 82 -3.64 1.39 1.71
CA SER A 82 -2.77 2.43 1.16
C SER A 82 -1.77 1.88 0.15
N HIS A 83 -1.20 0.70 0.37
CA HIS A 83 -0.30 0.05 -0.60
C HIS A 83 -1.06 -0.44 -1.85
N ILE A 84 -2.31 -0.89 -1.69
CA ILE A 84 -3.18 -1.18 -2.84
C ILE A 84 -3.44 0.11 -3.64
N SER A 85 -3.69 1.24 -2.97
CA SER A 85 -3.87 2.54 -3.63
C SER A 85 -2.64 2.94 -4.47
N ASP A 86 -1.43 2.76 -3.93
CA ASP A 86 -0.18 2.95 -4.67
C ASP A 86 -0.12 2.09 -5.93
N ILE A 87 -0.56 0.82 -5.85
CA ILE A 87 -0.50 -0.13 -6.96
C ILE A 87 -1.49 0.23 -8.08
N ILE A 88 -2.72 0.59 -7.71
CA ILE A 88 -3.78 0.84 -8.70
C ILE A 88 -3.67 2.25 -9.33
N GLY A 89 -2.96 3.18 -8.68
CA GLY A 89 -2.72 4.53 -9.19
C GLY A 89 -3.94 5.44 -9.18
N THR A 90 -3.79 6.66 -9.73
CA THR A 90 -4.80 7.72 -9.67
C THR A 90 -6.10 7.43 -10.43
N GLU A 91 -6.07 6.49 -11.37
CA GLU A 91 -7.25 6.07 -12.15
C GLU A 91 -7.97 4.85 -11.53
N GLY A 92 -7.39 4.23 -10.50
CA GLY A 92 -8.01 3.14 -9.76
C GLY A 92 -8.85 3.64 -8.59
N VAL A 93 -9.62 2.73 -7.97
CA VAL A 93 -10.39 3.03 -6.76
C VAL A 93 -10.29 1.88 -5.76
N VAL A 94 -10.01 2.21 -4.49
CA VAL A 94 -10.16 1.26 -3.36
C VAL A 94 -11.40 1.64 -2.57
N TYR A 95 -12.39 0.75 -2.52
CA TYR A 95 -13.53 0.82 -1.62
C TYR A 95 -13.20 0.05 -0.35
N VAL A 96 -13.10 0.73 0.79
CA VAL A 96 -12.88 0.07 2.08
C VAL A 96 -14.20 -0.02 2.83
N VAL A 97 -14.58 -1.23 3.24
CA VAL A 97 -15.78 -1.49 4.03
C VAL A 97 -15.35 -1.91 5.43
N GLU A 98 -15.74 -1.12 6.43
CA GLU A 98 -15.51 -1.39 7.84
C GLU A 98 -16.87 -1.35 8.56
N HIS A 99 -17.11 -2.30 9.46
CA HIS A 99 -18.38 -2.45 10.15
C HIS A 99 -18.46 -1.59 11.41
N SER A 100 -17.36 -1.44 12.13
CA SER A 100 -17.34 -0.57 13.32
C SER A 100 -17.32 0.90 12.90
N GLN A 101 -18.26 1.68 13.45
CA GLN A 101 -18.33 3.11 13.22
C GLN A 101 -17.10 3.83 13.78
N GLU A 102 -16.59 3.38 14.92
CA GLU A 102 -15.40 3.90 15.57
C GLU A 102 -14.16 3.68 14.70
N ASN A 103 -13.95 2.43 14.24
CA ASN A 103 -12.84 2.09 13.35
C ASN A 103 -12.94 2.84 12.02
N ALA A 104 -14.15 2.97 11.45
CA ALA A 104 -14.36 3.70 10.22
C ALA A 104 -14.00 5.19 10.38
N LYS A 105 -14.36 5.81 11.51
CA LYS A 105 -13.98 7.19 11.82
C LYS A 105 -12.46 7.35 11.93
N GLU A 106 -11.81 6.47 12.69
CA GLU A 106 -10.34 6.48 12.84
C GLU A 106 -9.64 6.26 11.49
N LEU A 107 -10.19 5.41 10.63
CA LEU A 107 -9.67 5.18 9.28
C LEU A 107 -9.73 6.45 8.44
N ILE A 108 -10.87 7.17 8.48
CA ILE A 108 -11.04 8.44 7.75
C ILE A 108 -10.03 9.48 8.24
N GLU A 109 -9.86 9.62 9.56
CA GLU A 109 -8.90 10.55 10.16
C GLU A 109 -7.45 10.24 9.74
N LYS A 110 -7.08 8.97 9.59
CA LYS A 110 -5.75 8.56 9.10
C LYS A 110 -5.56 8.76 7.59
N LEU A 111 -6.63 8.70 6.80
CA LEU A 111 -6.57 8.86 5.34
C LEU A 111 -6.62 10.32 4.89
N VAL A 112 -7.29 11.17 5.64
CA VAL A 112 -7.41 12.60 5.35
C VAL A 112 -6.35 13.34 6.17
N PRO A 113 -5.23 13.77 5.59
CA PRO A 113 -4.30 14.62 6.31
C PRO A 113 -5.05 15.87 6.78
N ASN A 114 -4.90 16.23 8.07
CA ASN A 114 -5.43 17.47 8.63
C ASN A 114 -5.04 18.63 7.71
N ARG A 115 -6.02 19.21 7.03
CA ARG A 115 -5.87 20.40 6.20
C ARG A 115 -5.83 21.64 7.06
#